data_AF-A0A7J3IAQ0-F1
#
_entry.id   AF-A0A7J3IAQ0-F1
#
_cell.length_a   1.000
_cell.length_b   1.000
_cell.length_c   1.000
_cell.angle_alpha   90.00
_cell.angle_beta   90.00
_cell.angle_gamma   90.00
#
_symmetry.space_group_name_H-M   'P 1'
#
loop_
_entity.id
_entity.type
_entity.pdbx_description
1 polymer ?
#
loop_
_entity_poly.entity_id
_entity_poly.type
_entity_poly.pdbx_seq_one_letter_code
_entity_poly.pdbx_strand_id
1 'polypeptide(L)'
;MNSDEFRKEFEKLLDELRESVKKLTLEVEKLLDAGNVREAYRVWRERSRTITKEFNEYIEKLKSMDGGIDEKSMEEVVKEVRERVEEVVEEISKSFNYILKRFGESSTNRTVSPPIYRAPKIFIGTVEDVFNSIMHIFKGIEEAIEESLKSVRDRLDSVVSARIRKRELDVIDQLVDAGIFRSRSEAIAYFVRRGIESSREWIEKALEKAKKIRELQESIRRELNDLDKNNE
;
A
#
# COMPACT_ATOMS: atom_id res chain seq x y z
N MET A 1 -9.73 1.03 37.87
CA MET A 1 -8.30 0.80 37.61
C MET A 1 -7.53 1.90 38.34
N ASN A 2 -6.34 1.65 38.88
CA ASN A 2 -5.50 2.74 39.42
C ASN A 2 -4.57 3.32 38.32
N SER A 3 -3.88 4.43 38.61
CA SER A 3 -2.99 5.10 37.65
C SER A 3 -1.87 4.19 37.14
N ASP A 4 -1.25 3.41 38.02
CA ASP A 4 -0.18 2.46 37.66
C ASP A 4 -0.66 1.34 36.73
N GLU A 5 -1.85 0.81 36.98
CA GLU A 5 -2.49 -0.22 36.17
C GLU A 5 -2.91 0.34 34.80
N PHE A 6 -3.45 1.56 34.77
CA PHE A 6 -3.74 2.27 33.52
C PHE A 6 -2.46 2.44 32.69
N ARG A 7 -1.37 2.92 33.32
CA ARG A 7 -0.09 3.14 32.67
C ARG A 7 0.42 1.86 32.02
N LYS A 8 0.44 0.74 32.75
CA LYS A 8 0.92 -0.55 32.22
C LYS A 8 0.09 -1.06 31.05
N GLU A 9 -1.23 -0.95 31.14
CA GLU A 9 -2.11 -1.37 30.04
C GLU A 9 -1.97 -0.43 28.82
N PHE A 10 -1.73 0.86 29.03
CA PHE A 10 -1.45 1.80 27.95
C PHE A 10 -0.09 1.53 27.27
N GLU A 11 0.98 1.28 28.04
CA GLU A 11 2.29 0.87 27.51
C GLU A 11 2.17 -0.42 26.67
N LYS A 12 1.44 -1.40 27.18
CA LYS A 12 1.16 -2.65 26.46
C LYS A 12 0.40 -2.40 25.15
N LEU A 13 -0.59 -1.51 25.16
CA LEU A 13 -1.34 -1.13 23.96
C LEU A 13 -0.42 -0.47 22.90
N LEU A 14 0.52 0.38 23.33
CA LEU A 14 1.52 0.96 22.44
C LEU A 14 2.44 -0.09 21.82
N ASP A 15 2.84 -1.11 22.58
CA ASP A 15 3.65 -2.23 22.09
C ASP A 15 2.88 -3.10 21.09
N GLU A 16 1.60 -3.36 21.35
CA GLU A 16 0.70 -4.10 20.43
C GLU A 16 0.50 -3.34 19.11
N LEU A 17 0.33 -2.01 19.18
CA LEU A 17 0.27 -1.14 18.00
C LEU A 17 1.56 -1.21 17.19
N ARG A 18 2.71 -1.04 17.87
CA ARG A 18 4.04 -1.10 17.24
C ARG A 18 4.25 -2.40 16.47
N GLU A 19 3.96 -3.54 17.10
CA GLU A 19 4.11 -4.85 16.45
C GLU A 19 3.10 -5.05 15.31
N SER A 20 1.90 -4.52 15.42
CA SER A 20 0.91 -4.57 14.34
C SER A 20 1.34 -3.76 13.11
N VAL A 21 1.89 -2.56 13.33
CA VAL A 21 2.46 -1.72 12.25
C VAL A 21 3.66 -2.42 11.61
N LYS A 22 4.55 -3.00 12.41
CA LYS A 22 5.72 -3.75 11.90
C LYS A 22 5.33 -4.94 11.03
N LYS A 23 4.34 -5.73 11.47
CA LYS A 23 3.79 -6.85 10.66
C LYS A 23 3.19 -6.35 9.36
N LEU A 24 2.42 -5.26 9.40
CA LEU A 24 1.86 -4.63 8.20
C LEU A 24 2.96 -4.19 7.24
N THR A 25 4.00 -3.51 7.72
CA THR A 25 5.14 -3.07 6.93
C THR A 25 5.80 -4.26 6.21
N LEU A 26 6.09 -5.35 6.93
CA LEU A 26 6.71 -6.54 6.35
C LEU A 26 5.84 -7.22 5.30
N GLU A 27 4.53 -7.28 5.51
CA GLU A 27 3.58 -7.89 4.57
C GLU A 27 3.49 -7.07 3.27
N VAL A 28 3.37 -5.75 3.40
CA VAL A 28 3.32 -4.83 2.26
C VAL A 28 4.64 -4.87 1.49
N GLU A 29 5.78 -4.85 2.19
CA GLU A 29 7.11 -4.94 1.57
C GLU A 29 7.26 -6.20 0.72
N LYS A 30 6.90 -7.37 1.24
CA LYS A 30 6.93 -8.64 0.48
C LYS A 30 6.09 -8.58 -0.79
N LEU A 31 4.93 -7.94 -0.73
CA LEU A 31 4.06 -7.78 -1.90
C LEU A 31 4.68 -6.82 -2.92
N LEU A 32 5.32 -5.74 -2.47
CA LEU A 32 6.03 -4.79 -3.33
C LEU A 32 7.25 -5.43 -3.99
N ASP A 33 8.03 -6.23 -3.26
CA ASP A 33 9.18 -6.99 -3.78
C ASP A 33 8.75 -8.01 -4.84
N ALA A 34 7.57 -8.59 -4.69
CA ALA A 34 6.96 -9.48 -5.67
C ALA A 34 6.32 -8.75 -6.87
N GLY A 35 6.36 -7.41 -6.90
CA GLY A 35 5.74 -6.58 -7.94
C GLY A 35 4.20 -6.47 -7.84
N ASN A 36 3.60 -6.96 -6.75
CA ASN A 36 2.15 -6.99 -6.53
C ASN A 36 1.64 -5.67 -5.92
N VAL A 37 1.89 -4.54 -6.59
CA VAL A 37 1.61 -3.19 -6.06
C VAL A 37 0.14 -2.96 -5.68
N ARG A 38 -0.81 -3.43 -6.50
CA ARG A 38 -2.25 -3.30 -6.22
C ARG A 38 -2.66 -4.06 -4.96
N GLU A 39 -2.10 -5.26 -4.79
CA GLU A 39 -2.38 -6.10 -3.61
C GLU A 39 -1.70 -5.53 -2.36
N ALA A 40 -0.47 -5.04 -2.49
CA ALA A 40 0.23 -4.33 -1.43
C ALA A 40 -0.59 -3.15 -0.90
N TYR A 41 -1.18 -2.35 -1.79
CA TYR A 41 -2.07 -1.25 -1.40
C TYR A 41 -3.37 -1.72 -0.75
N ARG A 42 -4.00 -2.78 -1.28
CA ARG A 42 -5.21 -3.36 -0.71
C ARG A 42 -4.97 -3.82 0.74
N VAL A 43 -3.91 -4.60 0.95
CA VAL A 43 -3.48 -5.07 2.28
C VAL A 43 -3.15 -3.89 3.19
N TRP A 44 -2.35 -2.93 2.71
CA TRP A 44 -2.01 -1.72 3.44
C TRP A 44 -3.27 -1.01 3.97
N ARG A 45 -4.24 -0.76 3.08
CA ARG A 45 -5.48 -0.02 3.38
C ARG A 45 -6.42 -0.77 4.32
N GLU A 46 -6.62 -2.06 4.11
CA GLU A 46 -7.53 -2.86 4.93
C GLU A 46 -6.96 -3.06 6.34
N ARG A 47 -5.66 -3.38 6.43
CA ARG A 47 -5.00 -3.65 7.71
C ARG A 47 -4.75 -2.37 8.49
N SER A 48 -4.40 -1.25 7.86
CA SER A 48 -4.28 0.05 8.57
C SER A 48 -5.58 0.44 9.26
N ARG A 49 -6.72 0.33 8.55
CA ARG A 49 -8.06 0.58 9.10
C ARG A 49 -8.43 -0.38 10.22
N THR A 50 -7.97 -1.62 10.12
CA THR A 50 -8.19 -2.61 11.18
C THR A 50 -7.39 -2.23 12.43
N ILE A 51 -6.10 -1.91 12.28
CA ILE A 51 -5.21 -1.51 13.37
C ILE A 51 -5.75 -0.26 14.07
N THR A 52 -6.18 0.76 13.32
CA THR A 52 -6.72 1.98 13.92
C THR A 52 -8.02 1.74 14.67
N LYS A 53 -8.90 0.90 14.13
CA LYS A 53 -10.15 0.52 14.79
C LYS A 53 -9.89 -0.26 16.08
N GLU A 54 -9.03 -1.27 16.05
CA GLU A 54 -8.64 -2.06 17.22
C GLU A 54 -8.02 -1.16 18.29
N PHE A 55 -7.09 -0.28 17.90
CA PHE A 55 -6.48 0.68 18.81
C PHE A 55 -7.52 1.60 19.46
N ASN A 56 -8.48 2.14 18.69
CA ASN A 56 -9.57 2.96 19.24
C ASN A 56 -10.44 2.19 20.24
N GLU A 57 -10.85 0.97 19.91
CA GLU A 57 -11.67 0.14 20.79
C GLU A 57 -10.97 -0.16 22.12
N TYR A 58 -9.65 -0.37 22.09
CA TYR A 58 -8.84 -0.54 23.29
C TYR A 58 -8.70 0.76 24.10
N ILE A 59 -8.47 1.91 23.46
CA ILE A 59 -8.43 3.21 24.14
C ILE A 59 -9.76 3.51 24.84
N GLU A 60 -10.89 3.31 24.16
CA GLU A 60 -12.21 3.52 24.74
C GLU A 60 -12.48 2.56 25.91
N LYS A 61 -12.02 1.31 25.81
CA LYS A 61 -12.07 0.37 26.93
C LYS A 61 -11.23 0.86 28.11
N LEU A 62 -10.00 1.33 27.89
CA LEU A 62 -9.14 1.86 28.96
C LEU A 62 -9.76 3.08 29.64
N LYS A 63 -10.34 4.01 28.86
CA LYS A 63 -11.09 5.16 29.39
C LYS A 63 -12.29 4.70 30.23
N SER A 64 -13.07 3.74 29.76
CA SER A 64 -14.23 3.22 30.51
C SER A 64 -13.86 2.49 31.81
N MET A 65 -12.62 2.00 31.90
CA MET A 65 -12.06 1.33 33.08
C MET A 65 -11.39 2.31 34.07
N ASP A 66 -11.37 3.62 33.76
CA ASP A 66 -10.66 4.63 34.57
C ASP A 66 -11.20 4.74 36.00
N GLY A 67 -12.43 4.28 36.28
CA GLY A 67 -12.97 4.17 37.63
C GLY A 67 -12.81 5.41 38.52
N GLY A 68 -12.69 6.61 37.95
CA GLY A 68 -12.44 7.84 38.69
C GLY A 68 -10.96 8.19 38.92
N ILE A 69 -10.05 7.82 38.02
CA ILE A 69 -8.72 8.47 37.96
C ILE A 69 -8.95 9.97 37.75
N ASP A 70 -8.49 10.78 38.69
CA ASP A 70 -8.61 12.23 38.57
C ASP A 70 -7.69 12.77 37.47
N GLU A 71 -8.05 13.94 36.94
CA GLU A 71 -7.35 14.60 35.84
C GLU A 71 -5.85 14.79 36.10
N LYS A 72 -5.46 15.07 37.36
CA LYS A 72 -4.06 15.29 37.72
C LYS A 72 -3.26 13.98 37.70
N SER A 73 -3.86 12.90 38.18
CA SER A 73 -3.27 11.56 38.10
C SER A 73 -3.13 11.11 36.64
N MET A 74 -4.10 11.43 35.77
CA MET A 74 -4.00 11.16 34.33
C MET A 74 -2.89 11.99 33.66
N GLU A 75 -2.74 13.27 34.01
CA GLU A 75 -1.62 14.09 33.53
C GLU A 75 -0.25 13.52 33.92
N GLU A 76 -0.12 12.99 35.14
CA GLU A 76 1.10 12.34 35.60
C GLU A 76 1.40 11.08 34.78
N VAL A 77 0.39 10.24 34.55
CA VAL A 77 0.53 9.06 33.67
C VAL A 77 0.96 9.46 32.27
N VAL A 78 0.32 10.48 31.67
CA VAL A 78 0.69 10.96 30.33
C VAL A 78 2.12 11.50 30.30
N LYS A 79 2.58 12.17 31.36
CA LYS A 79 3.98 12.62 31.48
C LYS A 79 4.95 11.45 31.56
N GLU A 80 4.62 10.41 32.32
CA GLU A 80 5.46 9.22 32.48
C GLU A 80 5.59 8.42 31.18
N VAL A 81 4.50 8.28 30.41
CA VAL A 81 4.53 7.52 29.15
C VAL A 81 4.89 8.37 27.93
N ARG A 82 5.07 9.69 28.10
CA ARG A 82 5.34 10.63 26.99
C ARG A 82 6.49 10.16 26.12
N GLU A 83 7.65 9.87 26.72
CA GLU A 83 8.84 9.44 25.98
C GLU A 83 8.59 8.17 25.19
N ARG A 84 7.84 7.22 25.77
CA ARG A 84 7.46 5.97 25.11
C ARG A 84 6.49 6.19 23.96
N VAL A 85 5.51 7.07 24.13
CA VAL A 85 4.59 7.46 23.06
C VAL A 85 5.37 8.11 21.91
N GLU A 86 6.26 9.05 22.22
CA GLU A 86 7.10 9.74 21.24
C GLU A 86 7.96 8.73 20.46
N GLU A 87 8.59 7.77 21.14
CA GLU A 87 9.33 6.67 20.51
C GLU A 87 8.47 5.86 19.55
N VAL A 88 7.30 5.38 20.01
CA VAL A 88 6.41 4.55 19.20
C VAL A 88 5.86 5.33 18.00
N VAL A 89 5.46 6.57 18.19
CA VAL A 89 5.00 7.46 17.12
C VAL A 89 6.10 7.73 16.10
N GLU A 90 7.34 7.95 16.54
CA GLU A 90 8.48 8.15 15.65
C GLU A 90 8.80 6.88 14.84
N GLU A 91 8.79 5.72 15.49
CA GLU A 91 8.98 4.44 14.81
C GLU A 91 7.90 4.15 13.77
N ILE A 92 6.64 4.35 14.13
CA ILE A 92 5.49 4.24 13.23
C ILE A 92 5.69 5.17 12.04
N SER A 93 6.07 6.43 12.29
CA SER A 93 6.35 7.41 11.24
C SER A 93 7.50 6.98 10.32
N LYS A 94 8.58 6.39 10.86
CA LYS A 94 9.70 5.85 10.07
C LYS A 94 9.25 4.67 9.20
N SER A 95 8.55 3.69 9.78
CA SER A 95 8.01 2.53 9.05
C SER A 95 7.09 2.96 7.92
N PHE A 96 6.32 4.02 8.13
CA PHE A 96 5.45 4.55 7.10
C PHE A 96 6.14 5.33 6.00
N ASN A 97 7.11 6.19 6.35
CA ASN A 97 7.95 6.84 5.35
C ASN A 97 8.69 5.82 4.48
N TYR A 98 9.13 4.71 5.10
CA TYR A 98 9.68 3.58 4.37
C TYR A 98 8.68 3.00 3.36
N ILE A 99 7.47 2.65 3.81
CA ILE A 99 6.43 2.10 2.93
C ILE A 99 6.05 3.07 1.80
N LEU A 100 5.87 4.36 2.09
CA LEU A 100 5.60 5.38 1.07
C LEU A 100 6.70 5.41 -0.01
N LYS A 101 7.96 5.38 0.42
CA LYS A 101 9.11 5.31 -0.49
C LYS A 101 9.05 4.03 -1.35
N ARG A 102 8.79 2.87 -0.73
CA ARG A 102 8.68 1.59 -1.44
C ARG A 102 7.55 1.60 -2.48
N PHE A 103 6.37 2.12 -2.12
CA PHE A 103 5.28 2.30 -3.08
C PHE A 103 5.71 3.20 -4.26
N GLY A 104 6.42 4.30 -4.01
CA GLY A 104 6.97 5.18 -5.05
C GLY A 104 7.97 4.49 -5.99
N GLU A 105 8.88 3.70 -5.42
CA GLU A 105 9.86 2.90 -6.17
C GLU A 105 9.20 1.81 -7.02
N SER A 106 8.17 1.15 -6.49
CA SER A 106 7.46 0.08 -7.20
C SER A 106 6.44 0.58 -8.23
N SER A 107 6.03 1.85 -8.15
CA SER A 107 5.01 2.44 -9.05
C SER A 107 5.58 3.06 -10.32
N THR A 108 6.89 3.33 -10.40
CA THR A 108 7.45 4.10 -11.52
C THR A 108 8.73 3.49 -12.10
N ASN A 109 8.73 3.23 -13.41
CA ASN A 109 9.93 2.86 -14.16
C ASN A 109 10.87 4.07 -14.42
N ARG A 110 10.55 5.26 -13.89
CA ARG A 110 11.38 6.49 -13.88
C ARG A 110 11.00 7.41 -12.72
N THR A 111 12.04 7.95 -12.07
CA THR A 111 12.07 8.99 -11.03
C THR A 111 10.93 10.00 -11.09
N VAL A 112 9.86 9.73 -10.35
CA VAL A 112 9.02 10.79 -9.78
C VAL A 112 9.30 10.75 -8.29
N SER A 113 9.86 11.83 -7.75
CA SER A 113 10.11 11.94 -6.32
C SER A 113 8.79 11.68 -5.59
N PRO A 114 8.73 10.71 -4.65
CA PRO A 114 7.52 10.52 -3.86
C PRO A 114 7.18 11.86 -3.19
N PRO A 115 5.88 12.20 -3.07
CA PRO A 115 5.49 13.40 -2.33
C PRO A 115 6.18 13.36 -0.97
N ILE A 116 6.89 14.45 -0.64
CA ILE A 116 7.63 14.55 0.62
C ILE A 116 6.58 14.59 1.74
N TYR A 117 6.27 13.43 2.31
CA TYR A 117 5.46 13.37 3.51
C TYR A 117 6.28 13.97 4.65
N ARG A 118 5.90 15.17 5.08
CA ARG A 118 6.38 15.72 6.34
C ARG A 118 5.51 15.14 7.43
N ALA A 119 6.13 14.38 8.33
CA ALA A 119 5.45 13.94 9.54
C ALA A 119 4.79 15.17 10.20
N PRO A 120 3.50 15.11 10.55
CA PRO A 120 2.86 16.18 11.28
C PRO A 120 3.62 16.42 12.58
N LYS A 121 3.71 17.68 13.01
CA LYS A 121 4.17 17.96 14.38
C LYS A 121 3.13 17.38 15.32
N ILE A 122 3.55 16.41 16.12
CA ILE A 122 2.69 15.71 17.05
C ILE A 122 2.85 16.37 18.42
N PHE A 123 1.74 16.88 18.94
CA PHE A 123 1.65 17.37 20.30
C PHE A 123 1.00 16.28 21.13
N ILE A 124 1.66 15.84 22.20
CA ILE A 124 1.11 14.85 23.14
C ILE A 124 0.87 15.55 24.46
N GLY A 125 -0.38 15.90 24.74
CA GLY A 125 -0.83 16.42 26.02
C GLY A 125 -1.76 15.46 26.76
N THR A 126 -2.44 14.59 26.02
CA THR A 126 -3.46 13.66 26.52
C THR A 126 -3.42 12.32 25.78
N VAL A 127 -4.10 11.31 26.32
CA VAL A 127 -4.33 10.02 25.64
C VAL A 127 -5.06 10.20 24.31
N GLU A 128 -5.97 11.16 24.24
CA GLU A 128 -6.72 11.50 23.02
C GLU A 128 -5.81 12.09 21.94
N ASP A 129 -4.81 12.90 22.33
CA ASP A 129 -3.82 13.42 21.39
C ASP A 129 -2.98 12.30 20.75
N VAL A 130 -2.66 11.25 21.53
CA VAL A 130 -1.96 10.07 21.02
C VAL A 130 -2.79 9.38 19.95
N PHE A 131 -4.07 9.13 20.24
CA PHE A 131 -5.01 8.51 19.30
C PHE A 131 -5.12 9.32 18.00
N ASN A 132 -5.38 10.62 18.12
CA ASN A 132 -5.51 11.49 16.96
C ASN A 132 -4.22 11.53 16.13
N SER A 133 -3.06 11.55 16.79
CA SER A 133 -1.76 11.51 16.10
C SER A 133 -1.58 10.26 15.25
N ILE A 134 -1.88 9.08 15.79
CA ILE A 134 -1.81 7.82 15.06
C ILE A 134 -2.77 7.82 13.86
N MET A 135 -4.02 8.23 14.07
CA MET A 135 -5.03 8.34 13.01
C MET A 135 -4.59 9.27 11.88
N HIS A 136 -4.05 10.44 12.23
CA HIS A 136 -3.54 11.41 11.26
C HIS A 136 -2.39 10.84 10.44
N ILE A 137 -1.47 10.10 11.07
CA ILE A 137 -0.37 9.46 10.35
C ILE A 137 -0.92 8.46 9.32
N PHE A 138 -1.77 7.50 9.75
CA PHE A 138 -2.33 6.50 8.86
C PHE A 138 -3.11 7.12 7.68
N LYS A 139 -3.93 8.14 7.96
CA LYS A 139 -4.71 8.84 6.94
C LYS A 139 -3.84 9.59 5.95
N GLY A 140 -2.81 10.32 6.42
CA GLY A 140 -1.90 11.06 5.54
C GLY A 140 -1.16 10.15 4.56
N ILE A 141 -0.86 8.92 4.98
CA ILE A 141 -0.26 7.90 4.10
C ILE A 141 -1.29 7.35 3.13
N GLU A 142 -2.55 7.13 3.55
CA GLU A 142 -3.63 6.69 2.64
C GLU A 142 -3.72 7.66 1.47
N GLU A 143 -3.78 8.95 1.78
CA GLU A 143 -3.87 10.03 0.80
C GLU A 143 -2.63 10.08 -0.10
N ALA A 144 -1.42 9.98 0.46
CA ALA A 144 -0.18 10.02 -0.32
C ALA A 144 0.02 8.80 -1.23
N ILE A 145 -0.35 7.60 -0.76
CA ILE A 145 -0.34 6.38 -1.60
C ILE A 145 -1.44 6.49 -2.66
N GLU A 146 -2.65 6.93 -2.31
CA GLU A 146 -3.73 7.12 -3.28
C GLU A 146 -3.37 8.14 -4.36
N GLU A 147 -2.74 9.24 -4.01
CA GLU A 147 -2.25 10.25 -4.96
C GLU A 147 -1.17 9.67 -5.89
N SER A 148 -0.21 8.94 -5.31
CA SER A 148 0.83 8.26 -6.07
C SER A 148 0.23 7.20 -7.00
N LEU A 149 -0.76 6.44 -6.52
CA LEU A 149 -1.46 5.43 -7.30
C LEU A 149 -2.44 6.02 -8.30
N LYS A 150 -3.00 7.21 -8.12
CA LYS A 150 -3.82 7.86 -9.17
C LYS A 150 -3.01 8.07 -10.44
N SER A 151 -1.75 8.51 -10.29
CA SER A 151 -0.82 8.65 -11.42
C SER A 151 -0.49 7.32 -12.13
N VAL A 152 -0.68 6.20 -11.42
CA VAL A 152 -0.48 4.83 -11.90
C VAL A 152 -1.79 4.20 -12.38
N ARG A 153 -2.95 4.54 -11.78
CA ARG A 153 -4.29 4.04 -12.10
C ARG A 153 -4.75 4.53 -13.45
N ASP A 154 -4.46 5.79 -13.77
CA ASP A 154 -4.63 6.34 -15.14
C ASP A 154 -3.74 5.62 -16.17
N ARG A 155 -2.75 4.81 -15.73
CA ARG A 155 -1.88 3.99 -16.59
C ARG A 155 -2.13 2.48 -16.51
N LEU A 156 -2.74 1.97 -15.44
CA LEU A 156 -3.00 0.53 -15.20
C LEU A 156 -4.37 0.10 -15.74
N ASP A 157 -5.38 0.96 -15.65
CA ASP A 157 -6.70 0.69 -16.21
C ASP A 157 -6.72 1.22 -17.65
N SER A 158 -6.20 0.41 -18.58
CA SER A 158 -6.30 0.72 -20.01
C SER A 158 -7.67 0.30 -20.54
N VAL A 159 -8.44 1.26 -21.05
CA VAL A 159 -9.66 0.94 -21.80
C VAL A 159 -9.23 0.49 -23.20
N VAL A 160 -9.22 -0.82 -23.40
CA VAL A 160 -8.93 -1.42 -24.70
C VAL A 160 -10.25 -1.68 -25.42
N SER A 161 -10.47 -0.98 -26.53
CA SER A 161 -11.55 -1.34 -27.46
C SER A 161 -11.13 -2.57 -28.27
N ALA A 162 -11.85 -3.68 -28.09
CA ALA A 162 -11.58 -4.93 -28.77
C ALA A 162 -12.81 -5.40 -29.56
N ARG A 163 -12.61 -5.88 -30.78
CA ARG A 163 -13.68 -6.48 -31.58
C ARG A 163 -13.86 -7.95 -31.19
N ILE A 164 -14.99 -8.25 -30.56
CA ILE A 164 -15.37 -9.61 -30.16
C ILE A 164 -16.41 -10.13 -31.16
N ARG A 165 -16.36 -11.40 -31.58
CA ARG A 165 -17.38 -11.92 -32.49
C ARG A 165 -18.67 -12.16 -31.71
N LYS A 166 -19.80 -12.07 -32.42
CA LYS A 166 -21.14 -12.14 -31.82
C LYS A 166 -21.35 -13.38 -30.94
N ARG A 167 -20.83 -14.54 -31.36
CA ARG A 167 -20.92 -15.80 -30.61
C ARG A 167 -20.21 -15.76 -29.26
N GLU A 168 -19.04 -15.12 -29.16
CA GLU A 168 -18.31 -15.04 -27.90
C GLU A 168 -18.93 -13.99 -26.97
N LEU A 169 -19.44 -12.91 -27.56
CA LEU A 169 -20.20 -11.90 -26.81
C LEU A 169 -21.48 -12.50 -26.19
N ASP A 170 -22.20 -13.34 -26.92
CA ASP A 170 -23.41 -14.00 -26.42
C ASP A 170 -23.14 -14.90 -25.21
N VAL A 171 -22.02 -15.62 -25.22
CA VAL A 171 -21.58 -16.41 -24.05
C VAL A 171 -21.26 -15.51 -22.86
N ILE A 172 -20.57 -14.39 -23.08
CA ILE A 172 -20.27 -13.43 -22.02
C ILE A 172 -21.57 -12.87 -21.42
N ASP A 173 -22.55 -12.56 -22.27
CA ASP A 173 -23.86 -12.05 -21.86
C ASP A 173 -24.59 -13.05 -20.97
N GLN A 174 -24.67 -14.31 -21.40
CA GLN A 174 -25.31 -15.37 -20.61
C GLN A 174 -24.65 -15.54 -19.23
N LEU A 175 -23.33 -15.39 -19.13
CA LEU A 175 -22.62 -15.48 -17.84
C LEU A 175 -22.91 -14.28 -16.93
N VAL A 176 -23.12 -13.09 -17.50
CA VAL A 176 -23.53 -11.91 -16.74
C VAL A 176 -24.99 -12.03 -16.31
N ASP A 177 -25.87 -12.45 -17.21
CA ASP A 177 -27.30 -12.64 -16.94
C ASP A 177 -27.55 -13.74 -15.90
N ALA A 178 -26.72 -14.79 -15.89
CA ALA A 178 -26.72 -15.82 -14.86
C ALA A 178 -26.14 -15.35 -13.50
N GLY A 179 -25.66 -14.11 -13.40
CA GLY A 179 -25.08 -13.54 -12.19
C GLY A 179 -23.69 -14.07 -11.83
N ILE A 180 -23.04 -14.82 -12.73
CA ILE A 180 -21.69 -15.35 -12.52
C ILE A 180 -20.67 -14.21 -12.54
N PHE A 181 -20.91 -13.19 -13.37
CA PHE A 181 -20.14 -11.94 -13.38
C PHE A 181 -21.08 -10.73 -13.24
N ARG A 182 -20.62 -9.66 -12.60
CA ARG A 182 -21.42 -8.44 -12.37
C ARG A 182 -21.47 -7.56 -13.61
N SER A 183 -20.53 -7.72 -14.54
CA SER A 183 -20.48 -6.97 -15.79
C SER A 183 -19.72 -7.71 -16.89
N ARG A 184 -19.98 -7.34 -18.15
CA ARG A 184 -19.23 -7.84 -19.32
C ARG A 184 -17.73 -7.56 -19.21
N SER A 185 -17.36 -6.39 -18.70
CA SER A 185 -15.95 -6.00 -18.51
C SER A 185 -15.25 -6.88 -17.47
N GLU A 186 -15.94 -7.23 -16.39
CA GLU A 186 -15.42 -8.15 -15.38
C GLU A 186 -15.23 -9.57 -15.96
N ALA A 187 -16.22 -10.06 -16.72
CA ALA A 187 -16.12 -11.35 -17.41
C ALA A 187 -14.94 -11.37 -18.40
N ILE A 188 -14.77 -10.33 -19.22
CA ILE A 188 -13.67 -10.22 -20.17
C ILE A 188 -12.33 -10.17 -19.45
N ALA A 189 -12.20 -9.36 -18.40
CA ALA A 189 -10.96 -9.27 -17.62
C ALA A 189 -10.59 -10.62 -17.01
N TYR A 190 -11.58 -11.37 -16.50
CA TYR A 190 -11.38 -12.72 -15.99
C TYR A 190 -10.84 -13.67 -17.06
N PHE A 191 -11.48 -13.73 -18.24
CA PHE A 191 -11.04 -14.61 -19.32
C PHE A 191 -9.67 -14.22 -19.89
N VAL A 192 -9.37 -12.94 -20.02
CA VAL A 192 -8.05 -12.45 -20.44
C VAL A 192 -6.98 -12.90 -19.45
N ARG A 193 -7.23 -12.76 -18.14
CA ARG A 193 -6.30 -13.19 -17.10
C ARG A 193 -6.04 -14.70 -17.16
N ARG A 194 -7.11 -15.51 -17.24
CA ARG A 194 -7.00 -16.96 -17.38
C ARG A 194 -6.30 -17.38 -18.68
N GLY A 195 -6.55 -16.65 -19.77
CA GLY A 195 -5.89 -16.84 -21.05
C GLY A 195 -4.39 -16.62 -20.95
N ILE A 196 -3.95 -15.53 -20.29
CA ILE A 196 -2.54 -15.24 -20.05
C ILE A 196 -1.90 -16.28 -19.13
N GLU A 197 -2.55 -16.64 -18.02
CA GLU A 197 -2.05 -17.64 -17.07
C GLU A 197 -1.82 -19.00 -17.72
N SER A 198 -2.80 -19.49 -18.49
CA SER A 198 -2.70 -20.77 -19.21
C SER A 198 -1.67 -20.74 -20.35
N SER A 199 -1.32 -19.55 -20.82
CA SER A 199 -0.41 -19.30 -21.94
C SER A 199 0.99 -18.83 -21.53
N ARG A 200 1.27 -18.76 -20.23
CA ARG A 200 2.43 -18.05 -19.68
C ARG A 200 3.75 -18.53 -20.26
N GLU A 201 3.97 -19.85 -20.34
CA GLU A 201 5.25 -20.42 -20.78
C GLU A 201 5.60 -20.05 -22.23
N TRP A 202 4.63 -20.09 -23.15
CA TRP A 202 4.90 -19.75 -24.56
C TRP A 202 4.98 -18.24 -24.76
N ILE A 203 4.19 -17.44 -24.03
CA ILE A 203 4.25 -15.98 -24.06
C ILE A 203 5.65 -15.52 -23.61
N GLU A 204 6.16 -16.05 -22.50
CA GLU A 204 7.51 -15.74 -22.00
C GLU A 204 8.58 -16.06 -23.05
N LYS A 205 8.54 -17.26 -23.65
CA LYS A 205 9.46 -17.64 -24.74
C LYS A 205 9.36 -16.71 -25.95
N ALA A 206 8.15 -16.32 -26.34
CA ALA A 206 7.93 -15.40 -27.47
C ALA A 206 8.49 -14.00 -27.18
N LEU A 207 8.27 -13.49 -25.96
CA LEU A 207 8.79 -12.19 -25.53
C LEU A 207 10.32 -12.20 -25.46
N GLU A 208 10.94 -13.29 -24.99
CA GLU A 208 12.39 -13.43 -24.96
C GLU A 208 12.99 -13.41 -26.37
N LYS A 209 12.38 -14.14 -27.32
CA LYS A 209 12.81 -14.13 -28.73
C LYS A 209 12.62 -12.75 -29.37
N ALA A 210 11.50 -12.08 -29.11
CA ALA A 210 11.24 -10.72 -29.59
C ALA A 210 12.25 -9.70 -29.01
N LYS A 211 12.72 -9.90 -27.78
CA LYS A 211 13.77 -9.08 -27.18
C LYS A 211 15.10 -9.28 -27.92
N LYS A 212 15.49 -10.52 -28.18
CA LYS A 212 16.72 -10.84 -28.95
C LYS A 212 16.70 -10.23 -30.35
N ILE A 213 15.54 -10.22 -31.03
CA ILE A 213 15.40 -9.55 -32.33
C ILE A 213 15.67 -8.05 -32.21
N ARG A 214 15.12 -7.39 -31.18
CA ARG A 214 15.35 -5.95 -30.95
C ARG A 214 16.81 -5.64 -30.64
N GLU A 215 17.45 -6.45 -29.79
CA GLU A 215 18.87 -6.30 -29.46
C GLU A 215 19.76 -6.46 -30.72
N LEU A 216 19.45 -7.42 -31.60
CA LEU A 216 20.13 -7.57 -32.88
C LEU A 216 19.91 -6.37 -33.82
N GLN A 217 18.67 -5.85 -33.89
CA GLN A 217 18.37 -4.68 -34.71
C GLN A 217 19.15 -3.44 -34.23
N GLU A 218 19.31 -3.29 -32.91
CA GLU A 218 20.14 -2.22 -32.34
C GLU A 218 21.62 -2.43 -32.59
N SER A 219 22.15 -3.66 -32.49
CA SER A 219 23.56 -3.93 -32.77
C SER A 219 23.90 -3.64 -34.23
N ILE A 220 23.06 -4.07 -35.17
CA ILE A 220 23.21 -3.77 -36.60
C ILE A 220 23.20 -2.25 -36.84
N ARG A 221 22.28 -1.51 -36.20
CA ARG A 221 22.23 -0.04 -36.32
C ARG A 221 23.48 0.64 -35.76
N ARG A 222 24.06 0.12 -34.68
CA ARG A 222 25.31 0.66 -34.10
C ARG A 222 26.49 0.41 -35.03
N GLU A 223 26.65 -0.82 -35.52
CA GLU A 223 27.73 -1.16 -36.45
C GLU A 223 27.66 -0.33 -37.74
N LEU A 224 26.47 -0.09 -38.29
CA LEU A 224 26.31 0.76 -39.47
C LEU A 224 26.67 2.23 -39.18
N ASN A 225 26.26 2.78 -38.04
CA ASN A 225 26.63 4.14 -37.65
C ASN A 225 28.13 4.31 -37.36
N ASP A 226 28.79 3.27 -36.86
CA ASP A 226 30.23 3.26 -36.62
C ASP A 226 31.03 3.11 -37.93
N LEU A 227 30.47 2.46 -38.95
CA LEU A 227 31.04 2.39 -40.30
C LEU A 227 30.92 3.72 -41.06
N ASP A 228 29.81 4.45 -40.88
CA ASP A 228 29.65 5.79 -41.48
C ASP A 228 30.61 6.82 -40.86
N LYS A 229 30.90 6.74 -39.56
CA LYS A 229 31.87 7.64 -38.88
C LYS A 229 33.34 7.38 -39.20
N ASN A 230 33.69 6.19 -39.68
CA ASN A 230 35.07 5.84 -40.04
C ASN A 230 35.38 6.11 -41.53
N ASN A 231 34.41 6.61 -42.31
CA ASN A 231 34.55 6.97 -43.73
C ASN A 231 34.43 8.50 -43.99
N GLU A 232 34.35 9.33 -42.94
CA GLU A 232 34.59 10.79 -42.97
C GLU A 232 36.02 11.11 -42.52
#